data_AF-A0AAN6ZR64-F1
#
_entry.id   AF-A0AAN6ZR64-F1
#
_cell.length_a   1.000
_cell.length_b   1.000
_cell.length_c   1.000
_cell.angle_alpha   90.00
_cell.angle_beta   90.00
_cell.angle_gamma   90.00
#
_symmetry.space_group_name_H-M   'P 1'
#
loop_
_entity.id
_entity.type
_entity.pdbx_description
1 polymer ?
#
loop_
_entity_poly.entity_id
_entity_poly.type
_entity_poly.pdbx_seq_one_letter_code
_entity_poly.pdbx_strand_id
1 'polypeptide(L)'
;MSALELSRTVIYISQVSSRDYKTSPHPQTSLKPRKYTISTIVTVHRKQSTTTERAQALLLHTQGKAREIEDLTRIKKDSFKSLLRKAKGRGYYPGDPVKDKYMEDTLRSSRPTVITPFVTEIIEAIVTKNSTIRGYSTKEIAEAIMK
;
A
#
# COMPACT_ATOMS: atom_id res chain seq x y z
N MET A 1 -25.44 9.31 -20.88
CA MET A 1 -24.23 10.13 -20.71
C MET A 1 -23.10 9.21 -20.26
N SER A 2 -22.20 8.88 -21.19
CA SER A 2 -21.17 7.86 -21.03
C SER A 2 -19.93 8.44 -20.38
N ALA A 3 -19.55 7.94 -19.20
CA ALA A 3 -18.27 8.23 -18.59
C ALA A 3 -17.22 7.27 -19.15
N LEU A 4 -16.23 7.81 -19.86
CA LEU A 4 -15.04 7.09 -20.31
C LEU A 4 -14.21 6.71 -19.06
N GLU A 5 -14.28 5.44 -18.65
CA GLU A 5 -13.36 4.86 -17.68
C GLU A 5 -11.94 4.84 -18.27
N LEU A 6 -11.05 5.66 -17.73
CA LEU A 6 -9.62 5.61 -18.05
C LEU A 6 -8.98 4.43 -17.29
N SER A 7 -9.07 3.24 -17.90
CA SER A 7 -8.37 2.03 -17.47
C SER A 7 -6.85 2.24 -17.59
N ARG A 8 -6.16 2.42 -16.46
CA ARG A 8 -4.69 2.47 -16.45
C ARG A 8 -4.12 1.06 -16.42
N THR A 9 -3.60 0.60 -17.56
CA THR A 9 -2.85 -0.65 -17.69
C THR A 9 -1.47 -0.49 -17.06
N VAL A 10 -1.17 -1.27 -16.02
CA VAL A 10 0.17 -1.37 -15.43
C VAL A 10 0.74 -2.74 -15.79
N ILE A 11 1.77 -2.75 -16.64
CA ILE A 11 2.47 -3.97 -17.04
C ILE A 11 3.60 -4.22 -16.04
N TYR A 12 3.58 -5.37 -15.36
CA TYR A 12 4.68 -5.82 -14.51
C TYR A 12 5.29 -7.10 -15.07
N ILE A 13 6.61 -7.11 -15.23
CA ILE A 13 7.37 -8.29 -15.63
C ILE A 13 7.84 -8.98 -14.35
N SER A 14 7.20 -10.08 -13.96
CA SER A 14 7.66 -10.89 -12.82
C SER A 14 8.42 -12.12 -13.31
N GLN A 15 9.56 -12.40 -12.68
CA GLN A 15 10.34 -13.61 -12.92
C GLN A 15 9.85 -14.72 -12.01
N VAL A 16 9.31 -15.81 -12.58
CA VAL A 16 9.07 -17.04 -11.83
C VAL A 16 10.43 -17.72 -11.60
N SER A 17 10.85 -17.76 -10.33
CA SER A 17 11.98 -18.56 -9.85
C SER A 17 11.43 -19.89 -9.34
N SER A 18 11.65 -20.97 -10.11
CA SER A 18 11.40 -22.33 -9.64
C SER A 18 12.38 -22.63 -8.51
N ARG A 19 11.87 -22.98 -7.34
CA ARG A 19 12.65 -23.47 -6.21
C ARG A 19 13.09 -24.91 -6.52
N ASP A 20 14.39 -25.13 -6.59
CA ASP A 20 15.02 -26.43 -6.33
C ASP A 20 16.46 -26.14 -5.88
N TYR A 21 16.77 -26.35 -4.59
CA TYR A 21 18.14 -26.29 -4.09
C TYR A 21 18.62 -27.71 -3.79
N LYS A 22 19.59 -28.19 -4.56
CA LYS A 22 20.63 -29.13 -4.11
C LYS A 22 21.85 -29.10 -5.05
N THR A 23 22.95 -28.64 -4.47
CA THR A 23 24.37 -28.96 -4.71
C THR A 23 25.11 -28.43 -5.97
N SER A 24 26.23 -27.74 -5.70
CA SER A 24 27.33 -27.13 -6.50
C SER A 24 27.94 -27.99 -7.66
N PRO A 25 28.86 -27.51 -8.55
CA PRO A 25 29.40 -26.18 -8.86
C PRO A 25 29.24 -25.75 -10.35
N HIS A 26 29.61 -24.50 -10.68
CA HIS A 26 29.47 -23.86 -12.01
C HIS A 26 30.20 -24.57 -13.17
N PRO A 27 29.67 -24.55 -14.41
CA PRO A 27 30.23 -23.62 -15.41
C PRO A 27 29.18 -22.96 -16.36
N GLN A 28 29.68 -22.03 -17.18
CA GLN A 28 28.97 -21.00 -17.93
C GLN A 28 28.19 -21.46 -19.19
N THR A 29 27.27 -20.58 -19.62
CA THR A 29 26.69 -20.37 -20.97
C THR A 29 25.67 -21.36 -21.56
N SER A 30 24.38 -20.96 -21.55
CA SER A 30 23.44 -21.10 -22.68
C SER A 30 22.17 -20.27 -22.37
N LEU A 31 22.07 -19.07 -22.96
CA LEU A 31 20.84 -18.25 -22.85
C LEU A 31 19.76 -18.85 -23.77
N LYS A 32 18.96 -19.79 -23.23
CA LYS A 32 17.71 -20.21 -23.89
C LYS A 32 16.68 -19.07 -23.82
N PRO A 33 15.93 -18.77 -24.89
CA PRO A 33 14.92 -17.72 -24.86
C PRO A 33 13.80 -18.09 -23.89
N ARG A 34 13.65 -17.28 -22.84
CA ARG A 34 12.65 -17.45 -21.79
C ARG A 34 11.30 -17.00 -22.33
N LYS A 35 10.32 -17.90 -22.37
CA LYS A 35 8.95 -17.59 -22.81
C LYS A 35 8.25 -16.77 -21.72
N TYR A 36 7.79 -15.57 -22.04
CA TYR A 36 6.99 -14.73 -21.14
C TYR A 36 5.51 -14.89 -21.49
N THR A 37 4.69 -15.24 -20.51
CA THR A 37 3.22 -15.24 -20.66
C THR A 37 2.70 -13.90 -20.14
N ILE A 38 2.17 -13.07 -21.03
CA ILE A 38 1.51 -11.81 -20.67
C ILE A 38 0.12 -12.20 -20.14
N SER A 39 -0.10 -12.05 -18.84
CA SER A 39 -1.44 -12.18 -18.24
C SER A 39 -1.99 -10.78 -17.96
N THR A 40 -3.08 -10.42 -18.65
CA THR A 40 -3.77 -9.15 -18.48
C THR A 40 -4.68 -9.25 -17.26
N ILE A 41 -4.24 -8.73 -16.11
CA ILE A 41 -5.07 -8.57 -14.92
C ILE A 41 -5.81 -7.23 -14.98
N VAL A 42 -7.13 -7.29 -15.15
CA VAL A 42 -8.02 -6.12 -15.04
C VAL A 42 -8.11 -5.71 -13.57
N THR A 43 -7.49 -4.59 -13.20
CA THR A 43 -7.61 -4.02 -11.84
C THR A 43 -8.98 -3.39 -11.65
N VAL A 44 -9.93 -4.16 -11.13
CA VAL A 44 -11.22 -3.62 -10.68
C VAL A 44 -10.99 -2.81 -9.39
N HIS A 45 -11.13 -1.49 -9.45
CA HIS A 45 -11.02 -0.64 -8.26
C HIS A 45 -12.15 -0.99 -7.28
N ARG A 46 -11.78 -1.44 -6.08
CA ARG A 46 -12.74 -1.80 -5.05
C ARG A 46 -13.40 -0.52 -4.51
N LYS A 47 -14.71 -0.37 -4.78
CA LYS A 47 -15.52 0.76 -4.31
C LYS A 47 -15.41 0.89 -2.78
N GLN A 48 -14.94 2.04 -2.31
CA GLN A 48 -14.86 2.36 -0.88
C GLN A 48 -16.21 2.89 -0.39
N SER A 49 -16.52 2.64 0.88
CA SER A 49 -17.68 3.25 1.54
C SER A 49 -17.47 4.75 1.69
N THR A 50 -18.50 5.53 1.42
CA THR A 50 -18.51 6.98 1.59
C THR A 50 -18.53 7.39 3.06
N THR A 51 -18.20 8.64 3.35
CA THR A 51 -18.28 9.19 4.72
C THR A 51 -19.70 9.12 5.27
N THR A 52 -20.72 9.42 4.47
CA THR A 52 -22.13 9.35 4.90
C THR A 52 -22.56 7.93 5.28
N GLU A 53 -22.19 6.92 4.48
CA GLU A 53 -22.47 5.50 4.79
C GLU A 53 -21.82 5.08 6.12
N ARG A 54 -20.59 5.53 6.37
CA ARG A 54 -19.90 5.28 7.65
C ARG A 54 -20.59 5.98 8.83
N ALA A 55 -21.19 7.15 8.62
CA ALA A 55 -21.87 7.92 9.66
C ALA A 55 -23.13 7.18 10.08
N GLN A 56 -23.93 6.82 9.08
CA GLN A 56 -25.15 6.05 9.29
C GLN A 56 -24.85 4.73 9.98
N ALA A 57 -23.77 4.04 9.63
CA ALA A 57 -23.40 2.78 10.27
C ALA A 57 -23.02 2.96 11.75
N LEU A 58 -22.26 4.01 12.09
CA LEU A 58 -21.93 4.30 13.49
C LEU A 58 -23.16 4.74 14.28
N LEU A 59 -24.06 5.52 13.69
CA LEU A 59 -25.31 5.95 14.30
C LEU A 59 -26.27 4.77 14.56
N LEU A 60 -26.43 3.87 13.59
CA LEU A 60 -27.23 2.65 13.78
C LEU A 60 -26.66 1.75 14.88
N HIS A 61 -25.33 1.75 15.04
CA HIS A 61 -24.68 1.05 16.13
C HIS A 61 -24.95 1.67 17.50
N THR A 62 -24.99 3.01 17.63
CA THR A 62 -25.38 3.64 18.91
C THR A 62 -26.82 3.33 19.28
N GLN A 63 -27.69 3.14 18.28
CA GLN A 63 -29.10 2.74 18.46
C GLN A 63 -29.30 1.24 18.73
N GLY A 64 -28.23 0.43 18.80
CA GLY A 64 -28.32 -1.01 19.01
C GLY A 64 -28.77 -1.83 17.79
N LYS A 65 -28.94 -1.20 16.62
CA LYS A 65 -29.43 -1.82 15.38
C LYS A 65 -28.31 -2.44 14.53
N ALA A 66 -27.40 -3.17 15.16
CA ALA A 66 -26.20 -3.69 14.50
C ALA A 66 -26.48 -4.69 13.35
N ARG A 67 -27.65 -5.35 13.35
CA ARG A 67 -28.04 -6.33 12.32
C ARG A 67 -28.49 -5.66 11.02
N GLU A 68 -29.06 -4.45 11.11
CA GLU A 68 -29.62 -3.71 9.98
C GLU A 68 -28.59 -2.85 9.24
N ILE A 69 -27.36 -2.74 9.78
CA ILE A 69 -26.30 -1.87 9.23
C ILE A 69 -25.97 -2.23 7.80
N GLU A 70 -25.83 -3.51 7.48
CA GLU A 70 -25.44 -3.95 6.13
C GLU A 70 -26.55 -3.64 5.11
N ASP A 71 -27.81 -3.85 5.49
CA ASP A 71 -28.96 -3.61 4.63
C ASP A 71 -29.17 -2.11 4.36
N LEU A 72 -29.00 -1.28 5.39
CA LEU A 72 -29.26 0.17 5.31
C LEU A 72 -28.10 0.97 4.73
N THR A 73 -26.85 0.56 5.00
CA THR A 73 -25.65 1.34 4.62
C THR A 73 -24.81 0.68 3.54
N ARG A 74 -25.13 -0.57 3.16
CA ARG A 74 -24.34 -1.40 2.23
C ARG A 74 -22.90 -1.67 2.71
N ILE A 75 -22.58 -1.34 3.96
CA ILE A 75 -21.29 -1.65 4.56
C ILE A 75 -21.34 -3.08 5.10
N LYS A 76 -20.53 -3.95 4.52
CA LYS A 76 -20.38 -5.34 4.98
C LYS A 76 -19.96 -5.38 6.45
N LYS A 77 -20.47 -6.36 7.19
CA LYS A 77 -20.15 -6.59 8.61
C LYS A 77 -18.65 -6.49 8.96
N ASP A 78 -17.77 -7.06 8.15
CA ASP A 78 -16.31 -7.02 8.42
C ASP A 78 -15.69 -5.64 8.20
N SER A 79 -16.21 -4.90 7.22
CA SER A 79 -15.81 -3.50 6.98
C SER A 79 -16.30 -2.62 8.12
N PHE A 80 -17.53 -2.85 8.60
CA PHE A 80 -18.07 -2.16 9.77
C PHE A 80 -17.27 -2.46 11.04
N LYS A 81 -16.90 -3.72 11.30
CA LYS A 81 -16.02 -4.07 12.43
C LYS A 81 -14.68 -3.34 12.37
N SER A 82 -14.09 -3.24 11.18
CA SER A 82 -12.83 -2.52 10.97
C SER A 82 -13.00 -1.02 11.23
N LEU A 83 -14.10 -0.42 10.78
CA LEU A 83 -14.47 0.96 11.07
C LEU A 83 -14.64 1.18 12.58
N LEU A 84 -15.40 0.33 13.25
CA LEU A 84 -15.64 0.43 14.69
C LEU A 84 -14.34 0.32 15.50
N ARG A 85 -13.42 -0.57 15.10
CA ARG A 85 -12.10 -0.69 15.73
C ARG A 85 -11.28 0.60 15.58
N LYS A 86 -11.25 1.19 14.37
CA LYS A 86 -10.58 2.47 14.12
C LYS A 86 -11.22 3.59 14.94
N ALA A 87 -12.54 3.69 14.94
CA ALA A 87 -13.28 4.70 15.69
C ALA A 87 -12.97 4.61 17.19
N LYS A 88 -13.04 3.41 17.77
CA LYS A 88 -12.69 3.17 19.19
C LYS A 88 -11.25 3.58 19.50
N GLY A 89 -10.30 3.26 18.61
CA GLY A 89 -8.90 3.71 18.74
C GLY A 89 -8.73 5.24 18.74
N ARG A 90 -9.73 6.00 18.26
CA ARG A 90 -9.76 7.46 18.26
C ARG A 90 -10.60 8.05 19.40
N GLY A 91 -11.05 7.22 20.35
CA GLY A 91 -11.87 7.62 21.49
C GLY A 91 -13.36 7.77 21.14
N TYR A 92 -13.89 6.90 20.28
CA TYR A 92 -15.33 6.76 20.07
C TYR A 92 -15.93 5.83 21.13
N TYR A 93 -16.97 6.30 21.83
CA TYR A 93 -17.80 5.48 22.69
C TYR A 93 -19.23 5.37 22.12
N PRO A 94 -19.88 4.20 22.21
CA PRO A 94 -21.27 4.06 21.81
C PRO A 94 -22.16 4.99 22.66
N GLY A 95 -22.91 5.87 22.00
CA GLY A 95 -23.75 6.88 22.67
C GLY A 95 -23.20 8.31 22.52
N ASP A 96 -21.92 8.46 22.19
CA ASP A 96 -21.35 9.76 21.86
C ASP A 96 -21.78 10.24 20.47
N PRO A 97 -21.81 11.56 20.23
CA PRO A 97 -21.99 12.13 18.90
C PRO A 97 -20.94 11.61 17.91
N VAL A 98 -21.39 11.17 16.73
CA VAL A 98 -20.50 10.73 15.66
C VAL A 98 -19.80 11.95 15.05
N LYS A 99 -18.50 12.10 15.33
CA LYS A 99 -17.62 13.14 14.79
C LYS A 99 -16.87 12.63 13.56
N ASP A 100 -16.54 13.52 12.63
CA ASP A 100 -15.81 13.21 11.38
C ASP A 100 -14.50 12.45 11.63
N LYS A 101 -13.78 12.80 12.70
CA LYS A 101 -12.53 12.13 13.12
C LYS A 101 -12.67 10.61 13.27
N TYR A 102 -13.85 10.09 13.61
CA TYR A 102 -14.08 8.65 13.77
C TYR A 102 -14.22 7.92 12.43
N MET A 103 -14.40 8.67 11.37
CA MET A 103 -14.84 8.19 10.06
C MET A 103 -13.74 8.31 9.03
N GLU A 104 -12.84 9.27 9.19
CA GLU A 104 -11.73 9.51 8.27
C GLU A 104 -10.84 8.27 8.07
N ASP A 105 -10.41 8.02 6.84
CA ASP A 105 -9.31 7.10 6.59
C ASP A 105 -8.01 7.87 6.72
N THR A 106 -7.23 7.53 7.75
CA THR A 106 -5.87 8.03 7.89
C THR A 106 -5.04 7.50 6.73
N LEU A 107 -4.21 8.36 6.15
CA LEU A 107 -3.24 7.98 5.13
C LEU A 107 -2.45 6.78 5.66
N ARG A 108 -2.54 5.64 4.95
CA ARG A 108 -1.74 4.48 5.32
C ARG A 108 -0.27 4.82 5.07
N SER A 109 0.57 4.59 6.07
CA SER A 109 2.02 4.60 5.87
C SER A 109 2.36 3.59 4.79
N SER A 110 2.73 4.08 3.60
CA SER A 110 3.37 3.27 2.59
C SER A 110 4.87 3.18 2.88
N ARG A 111 5.56 2.25 2.20
CA ARG A 111 7.02 2.36 2.08
C ARG A 111 7.32 3.70 1.38
N PRO A 112 8.26 4.53 1.89
CA PRO A 112 8.69 5.72 1.18
C PRO A 112 9.24 5.32 -0.19
N THR A 113 8.58 5.76 -1.26
CA THR A 113 9.05 5.54 -2.64
C THR A 113 9.84 6.74 -3.16
N VAL A 114 9.75 7.88 -2.47
CA VAL A 114 10.37 9.15 -2.86
C VAL A 114 11.46 9.48 -1.85
N ILE A 115 12.64 9.83 -2.36
CA ILE A 115 13.79 10.33 -1.60
C ILE A 115 13.30 11.53 -0.77
N THR A 116 13.39 11.42 0.55
CA THR A 116 13.06 12.55 1.44
C THR A 116 14.19 13.58 1.41
N PRO A 117 13.92 14.87 1.65
CA PRO A 117 14.96 15.91 1.64
C PRO A 117 16.16 15.58 2.52
N PHE A 118 15.91 14.95 3.67
CA PHE A 118 16.93 14.46 4.59
C PHE A 118 17.84 13.40 3.97
N VAL A 119 17.28 12.44 3.23
CA VAL A 119 18.08 11.41 2.54
C VAL A 119 18.86 12.02 1.38
N THR A 120 18.31 13.03 0.70
CA THR A 120 19.02 13.78 -0.35
C THR A 120 20.25 14.48 0.22
N GLU A 121 20.12 15.17 1.35
CA GLU A 121 21.23 15.89 2.00
C GLU A 121 22.36 14.94 2.43
N ILE A 122 22.02 13.75 2.92
CA ILE A 122 23.01 12.71 3.27
C ILE A 122 23.73 12.19 2.02
N ILE A 123 22.99 11.93 0.94
CA ILE A 123 23.57 11.48 -0.34
C ILE A 123 24.53 12.55 -0.88
N GLU A 124 24.11 13.81 -0.88
CA GLU A 124 24.92 14.94 -1.36
C GLU A 124 26.20 15.08 -0.54
N ALA A 125 26.13 14.98 0.79
CA ALA A 125 27.31 15.05 1.66
C ALA A 125 28.30 13.90 1.39
N ILE A 126 27.80 12.66 1.23
CA ILE A 126 28.65 11.48 0.95
C ILE A 126 29.28 11.57 -0.44
N VAL A 127 28.50 11.95 -1.46
CA VAL A 127 28.99 12.09 -2.84
C VAL A 127 29.99 13.24 -2.95
N THR A 128 29.72 14.37 -2.29
CA THR A 128 30.64 15.52 -2.24
C THR A 128 31.95 15.15 -1.58
N LYS A 129 31.91 14.46 -0.44
CA LYS A 129 33.12 13.97 0.26
C LYS A 129 33.90 12.95 -0.57
N ASN A 130 33.20 12.09 -1.31
CA ASN A 130 33.82 11.14 -2.23
C ASN A 130 34.32 11.79 -3.54
N SER A 131 33.86 12.99 -3.92
CA SER A 131 34.24 13.61 -5.20
C SER A 131 35.76 13.82 -5.34
N THR A 132 36.46 14.02 -4.22
CA THR A 132 37.91 14.19 -4.13
C THR A 132 38.68 12.87 -4.17
N ILE A 133 38.04 11.75 -3.79
CA ILE A 133 38.68 10.42 -3.61
C ILE A 133 38.27 9.45 -4.73
N ARG A 134 37.12 9.69 -5.40
CA ARG A 134 36.52 8.92 -6.49
C ARG A 134 36.51 7.40 -6.26
N GLY A 135 36.37 6.99 -5.00
CA GLY A 135 36.57 5.59 -4.58
C GLY A 135 35.30 4.82 -4.29
N TYR A 136 34.20 5.49 -3.94
CA TYR A 136 32.97 4.79 -3.58
C TYR A 136 32.14 4.41 -4.80
N SER A 137 31.76 3.14 -4.85
CA SER A 137 30.72 2.60 -5.72
C SER A 137 29.32 2.95 -5.19
N THR A 138 28.31 2.87 -6.05
CA THR A 138 26.90 3.09 -5.69
C THR A 138 26.43 2.19 -4.54
N LYS A 139 26.99 0.97 -4.45
CA LYS A 139 26.65 0.01 -3.39
C LYS A 139 27.18 0.47 -2.03
N GLU A 140 28.42 0.96 -1.98
CA GLU A 140 29.04 1.44 -0.73
C GLU A 140 28.38 2.73 -0.24
N ILE A 141 27.93 3.60 -1.15
CA ILE A 141 27.13 4.78 -0.80
C ILE A 141 25.80 4.36 -0.18
N ALA A 142 25.11 3.37 -0.77
CA ALA A 142 23.85 2.86 -0.21
C ALA A 142 24.04 2.22 1.17
N GLU A 143 25.13 1.48 1.38
CA GLU A 143 25.48 0.90 2.69
C GLU A 143 25.82 1.98 3.74
N ALA A 144 26.47 3.08 3.33
CA ALA A 144 26.77 4.21 4.21
C ALA A 144 25.54 4.99 4.66
N ILE A 145 24.48 5.04 3.83
CA ILE A 145 23.20 5.71 4.16
C ILE A 145 22.34 4.87 5.12
N MET A 146 22.50 3.54 5.10
CA MET A 146 21.69 2.61 5.91
C MET A 146 22.30 2.30 7.30
N LYS A 147 23.46 2.86 7.63
CA LYS A 147 24.13 2.73 8.92
C LYS A 147 23.71 3.82 9.90
#